data_AF-A0A965U650-F1
#
_entry.id   AF-A0A965U650-F1
#
_cell.length_a   1.000
_cell.length_b   1.000
_cell.length_c   1.000
_cell.angle_alpha   90.00
_cell.angle_beta   90.00
_cell.angle_gamma   90.00
#
_symmetry.space_group_name_H-M   'P 1'
#
loop_
_entity.id
_entity.type
_entity.pdbx_description
1 polymer ?
#
loop_
_entity_poly.entity_id
_entity_poly.type
_entity_poly.pdbx_seq_one_letter_code
_entity_poly.pdbx_strand_id
1 'polypeptide(L)'
;MYMNQLPAMLDVYALGFLGAMLYAAYEALSPRVRRALAFASPVSLAIGAWSVCALLARQSAASAPGYDALRLSQMALRFPFALSLLLCLLSLIALPRLLQKLFDNRLMRFLAAISLNLYIWHQVLCHQMLVAFFPTTLHSDLPLQKAFTLLSYSVAILTAAAVTWGVEKPAAQALHTWMNKTRRNDHERPQTAKTELPAD
;
A
#
# COMPACT_ATOMS: atom_id res chain seq x y z
N MET A 1 -12.97 13.44 19.55
CA MET A 1 -11.72 13.23 18.78
C MET A 1 -11.23 11.77 18.97
N TYR A 2 -12.04 10.76 18.60
CA TYR A 2 -11.81 9.35 18.99
C TYR A 2 -11.89 8.33 17.83
N MET A 3 -12.03 8.80 16.59
CA MET A 3 -12.44 7.95 15.47
C MET A 3 -11.29 7.28 14.70
N ASN A 4 -10.07 7.81 14.79
CA ASN A 4 -8.88 7.27 14.11
C ASN A 4 -7.87 6.71 15.13
N GLN A 5 -8.36 5.93 16.08
CA GLN A 5 -7.54 5.28 17.11
C GLN A 5 -7.36 3.79 16.81
N LEU A 6 -6.26 3.23 17.30
CA LEU A 6 -5.84 1.85 17.06
C LEU A 6 -6.93 0.79 17.33
N PRO A 7 -7.76 0.87 18.40
CA PRO A 7 -8.83 -0.10 18.64
C PRO A 7 -9.86 -0.15 17.52
N ALA A 8 -10.17 1.01 16.94
CA ALA A 8 -11.10 1.14 15.82
C ALA A 8 -10.47 0.69 14.49
N MET A 9 -9.24 0.17 14.47
CA MET A 9 -8.54 -0.30 13.25
C MET A 9 -8.19 -1.79 13.27
N LEU A 10 -8.47 -2.48 14.39
CA LEU A 10 -8.06 -3.86 14.63
C LEU A 10 -8.68 -4.88 13.67
N ASP A 11 -9.91 -4.67 13.24
CA ASP A 11 -10.61 -5.47 12.23
C ASP A 11 -9.94 -5.41 10.85
N VAL A 12 -9.46 -4.24 10.41
CA VAL A 12 -8.71 -4.11 9.14
C VAL A 12 -7.33 -4.77 9.27
N TYR A 13 -6.69 -4.61 10.43
CA TYR A 13 -5.43 -5.29 10.72
C TYR A 13 -5.59 -6.82 10.72
N ALA A 14 -6.65 -7.33 11.36
CA ALA A 14 -6.99 -8.75 11.36
C ALA A 14 -7.28 -9.28 9.95
N LEU A 15 -7.96 -8.50 9.10
CA LEU A 15 -8.16 -8.84 7.69
C LEU A 15 -6.83 -8.98 6.93
N GLY A 16 -5.84 -8.14 7.24
CA GLY A 16 -4.49 -8.27 6.67
C GLY A 16 -3.85 -9.62 6.99
N PHE A 17 -3.90 -10.04 8.26
CA PHE A 17 -3.42 -11.37 8.65
C PHE A 17 -4.20 -12.50 8.03
N LEU A 18 -5.53 -12.39 8.01
CA LEU A 18 -6.38 -13.37 7.35
C LEU A 18 -6.00 -13.51 5.88
N GLY A 19 -5.73 -12.39 5.19
CA GLY A 19 -5.25 -12.41 3.81
C GLY A 19 -3.94 -13.16 3.63
N ALA A 20 -2.96 -12.94 4.51
CA ALA A 20 -1.69 -13.67 4.49
C ALA A 20 -1.89 -15.18 4.75
N MET A 21 -2.76 -15.54 5.70
CA MET A 21 -3.10 -16.94 5.99
C MET A 21 -3.80 -17.61 4.79
N LEU A 22 -4.74 -16.90 4.16
CA LEU A 22 -5.45 -17.39 2.97
C LEU A 22 -4.50 -17.55 1.78
N TYR A 23 -3.52 -16.66 1.63
CA TYR A 23 -2.47 -16.81 0.62
C TYR A 23 -1.62 -18.06 0.87
N ALA A 24 -1.16 -18.28 2.10
CA ALA A 24 -0.42 -19.48 2.47
C ALA A 24 -1.25 -20.76 2.26
N ALA A 25 -2.55 -20.72 2.61
CA ALA A 25 -3.47 -21.82 2.37
C ALA A 25 -3.66 -22.08 0.86
N TYR A 26 -3.73 -21.02 0.04
CA TYR A 26 -3.84 -21.13 -1.41
C TYR A 26 -2.64 -21.85 -2.04
N GLU A 27 -1.42 -21.58 -1.58
CA GLU A 27 -0.19 -22.26 -2.02
C GLU A 27 -0.25 -23.78 -1.77
N ALA A 28 -0.89 -24.20 -0.67
CA ALA A 28 -1.07 -25.60 -0.30
C ALA A 28 -2.20 -26.34 -1.05
N LEU A 29 -3.00 -25.64 -1.86
CA LEU A 29 -4.12 -26.24 -2.58
C LEU A 29 -3.67 -27.16 -3.72
N SER A 30 -4.47 -28.21 -3.97
CA SER A 30 -4.23 -29.09 -5.11
C SER A 30 -4.34 -28.35 -6.46
N PRO A 31 -3.62 -28.80 -7.51
CA PRO A 31 -3.66 -28.15 -8.83
C PRO A 31 -5.05 -28.10 -9.48
N ARG A 32 -5.95 -29.02 -9.11
CA ARG A 32 -7.34 -29.04 -9.60
C ARG A 32 -8.14 -27.88 -9.00
N VAL A 33 -8.04 -27.69 -7.68
CA VAL A 33 -8.73 -26.59 -6.98
C VAL A 33 -8.19 -25.25 -7.44
N ARG A 34 -6.86 -25.11 -7.59
CA ARG A 34 -6.25 -23.87 -8.09
C ARG A 34 -6.73 -23.50 -9.49
N ARG A 35 -6.92 -24.48 -10.38
CA ARG A 35 -7.50 -24.24 -11.71
C ARG A 35 -8.96 -23.79 -11.63
N ALA A 36 -9.78 -24.42 -10.78
CA ALA A 36 -11.17 -24.00 -10.59
C ALA A 36 -11.25 -22.55 -10.06
N LEU A 37 -10.42 -22.22 -9.07
CA LEU A 37 -10.31 -20.84 -8.56
C LEU A 37 -9.84 -19.86 -9.63
N ALA A 38 -8.91 -20.27 -10.51
CA ALA A 38 -8.47 -19.42 -11.60
C ALA A 38 -9.58 -19.06 -12.59
N PHE A 39 -10.55 -19.96 -12.83
CA PHE A 39 -11.72 -19.64 -13.64
C PHE A 39 -12.69 -18.68 -12.94
N ALA A 40 -12.87 -18.81 -11.62
CA ALA A 40 -13.73 -17.90 -10.85
C ALA A 40 -13.10 -16.52 -10.60
N SER A 41 -11.76 -16.46 -10.59
CA SER A 41 -10.99 -15.28 -10.18
C SER A 41 -11.26 -13.99 -10.97
N PRO A 42 -11.53 -13.97 -12.29
CA PRO A 42 -11.81 -12.73 -13.00
C PRO A 42 -13.15 -12.15 -12.58
N VAL A 43 -14.15 -13.01 -12.32
CA VAL A 43 -15.47 -12.60 -11.85
C VAL A 43 -15.37 -12.05 -10.43
N SER A 44 -14.65 -12.74 -9.54
CA SER A 44 -14.45 -12.25 -8.17
C SER A 44 -13.66 -10.94 -8.13
N LEU A 45 -12.67 -10.77 -9.02
CA LEU A 45 -11.95 -9.51 -9.18
C LEU A 45 -12.86 -8.39 -9.67
N ALA A 46 -13.73 -8.66 -10.66
CA ALA A 46 -14.70 -7.69 -11.15
C ALA A 46 -15.71 -7.27 -10.09
N ILE A 47 -16.20 -8.22 -9.29
CA ILE A 47 -17.09 -7.95 -8.14
C ILE A 47 -16.36 -7.08 -7.11
N GLY A 48 -15.13 -7.45 -6.72
CA GLY A 48 -14.34 -6.67 -5.77
C GLY A 48 -14.08 -5.24 -6.26
N ALA A 49 -13.69 -5.08 -7.52
CA ALA A 49 -13.47 -3.77 -8.13
C ALA A 49 -14.76 -2.93 -8.19
N TRP A 50 -15.88 -3.54 -8.56
CA TRP A 50 -17.19 -2.89 -8.53
C TRP A 50 -17.58 -2.46 -7.12
N SER A 51 -17.37 -3.33 -6.11
CA SER A 51 -17.64 -3.00 -4.71
C SER A 51 -16.79 -1.82 -4.23
N VAL A 52 -15.51 -1.79 -4.56
CA VAL A 52 -14.63 -0.64 -4.26
C VAL A 52 -15.18 0.64 -4.88
N CYS A 53 -15.52 0.64 -6.17
CA CYS A 53 -16.09 1.81 -6.83
C CYS A 53 -17.42 2.25 -6.21
N ALA A 54 -18.32 1.30 -5.89
CA ALA A 54 -19.60 1.59 -5.27
C ALA A 54 -19.44 2.19 -3.87
N LEU A 55 -18.49 1.69 -3.07
CA LEU A 55 -18.18 2.22 -1.74
C LEU A 55 -17.58 3.63 -1.81
N LEU A 56 -16.67 3.89 -2.76
CA LEU A 56 -16.12 5.23 -2.98
C LEU A 56 -17.20 6.23 -3.41
N ALA A 57 -18.10 5.82 -4.31
CA ALA A 57 -19.23 6.66 -4.71
C ALA A 57 -20.17 6.96 -3.53
N ARG A 58 -20.45 5.96 -2.68
CA ARG A 58 -21.22 6.15 -1.44
C ARG A 58 -20.54 7.11 -0.47
N GLN A 59 -19.23 6.97 -0.27
CA GLN A 59 -18.48 7.86 0.60
C GLN A 59 -18.46 9.31 0.06
N SER A 60 -18.32 9.48 -1.26
CA SER A 60 -18.37 10.79 -1.91
C SER A 60 -19.75 11.45 -1.77
N ALA A 61 -20.84 10.68 -1.82
CA ALA A 61 -22.17 11.21 -1.57
C ALA A 61 -22.36 11.61 -0.09
N ALA A 62 -21.79 10.82 0.83
CA ALA A 62 -21.85 11.07 2.27
C ALA A 62 -21.03 12.29 2.74
N SER A 63 -20.18 12.87 1.89
CA SER A 63 -19.52 14.15 2.17
C SER A 63 -20.42 15.38 2.03
N ALA A 64 -21.56 15.28 1.33
CA ALA A 64 -22.45 16.41 1.09
C ALA A 64 -23.01 17.10 2.36
N PRO A 65 -23.38 16.38 3.43
CA PRO A 65 -23.93 16.98 4.66
C PRO A 65 -22.88 17.65 5.57
N GLY A 66 -21.59 17.53 5.27
CA GLY A 66 -20.51 18.15 6.05
C GLY A 66 -19.52 17.16 6.65
N TYR A 67 -18.53 17.71 7.37
CA TYR A 67 -17.34 16.99 7.82
C TYR A 67 -17.63 15.83 8.79
N ASP A 68 -18.57 16.00 9.73
CA ASP A 68 -18.90 14.95 10.71
C ASP A 68 -19.61 13.75 10.07
N ALA A 69 -20.50 14.00 9.12
CA ALA A 69 -21.16 12.96 8.33
C ALA A 69 -20.15 12.19 7.48
N LEU A 70 -19.18 12.88 6.87
CA LEU A 70 -18.08 12.24 6.14
C LEU A 70 -17.28 11.31 7.06
N ARG A 71 -16.89 11.75 8.25
CA ARG A 71 -16.14 10.93 9.20
C ARG A 71 -16.93 9.69 9.63
N LEU A 72 -18.20 9.85 9.96
CA LEU A 72 -19.05 8.73 10.32
C LEU A 72 -19.16 7.72 9.17
N SER A 73 -19.32 8.22 7.94
CA SER A 73 -19.35 7.37 6.75
C SER A 73 -18.04 6.60 6.56
N GLN A 74 -16.89 7.24 6.78
CA GLN A 74 -15.58 6.58 6.69
C GLN A 74 -15.45 5.43 7.69
N MET A 75 -15.94 5.61 8.92
CA MET A 75 -15.92 4.56 9.93
C MET A 75 -16.80 3.37 9.55
N ALA A 76 -18.00 3.62 9.04
CA ALA A 76 -18.94 2.58 8.64
C ALA A 76 -18.48 1.82 7.39
N LEU A 77 -17.87 2.53 6.42
CA LEU A 77 -17.45 1.97 5.14
C LEU A 77 -16.07 1.32 5.18
N ARG A 78 -15.28 1.54 6.23
CA ARG A 78 -13.91 1.05 6.36
C ARG A 78 -13.78 -0.46 6.25
N PHE A 79 -14.52 -1.22 7.05
CA PHE A 79 -14.47 -2.68 7.01
C PHE A 79 -14.90 -3.25 5.65
N PRO A 80 -16.06 -2.89 5.06
CA PRO A 80 -16.44 -3.41 3.76
C PRO A 80 -15.47 -2.98 2.65
N PHE A 81 -14.86 -1.79 2.76
CA PHE A 81 -13.83 -1.34 1.83
C PHE A 81 -12.57 -2.21 1.91
N ALA A 82 -12.05 -2.47 3.13
CA ALA A 82 -10.90 -3.33 3.34
C ALA A 82 -11.17 -4.78 2.88
N LEU A 83 -12.36 -5.31 3.15
CA LEU A 83 -12.78 -6.64 2.70
C LEU A 83 -12.84 -6.72 1.17
N SER A 84 -13.37 -5.69 0.50
CA SER A 84 -13.42 -5.61 -0.96
C SER A 84 -12.02 -5.59 -1.57
N LEU A 85 -11.09 -4.82 -0.98
CA LEU A 85 -9.68 -4.81 -1.38
C LEU A 85 -9.00 -6.17 -1.16
N LEU A 86 -9.28 -6.83 -0.02
CA LEU A 86 -8.77 -8.17 0.24
C LEU A 86 -9.27 -9.17 -0.82
N LEU A 87 -10.56 -9.11 -1.18
CA LEU A 87 -11.13 -9.93 -2.26
C LEU A 87 -10.40 -9.69 -3.58
N CYS A 88 -10.12 -8.42 -3.94
CA CYS A 88 -9.34 -8.09 -5.13
C CYS A 88 -7.94 -8.73 -5.08
N LEU A 89 -7.22 -8.60 -3.97
CA LEU A 89 -5.88 -9.16 -3.80
C LEU A 89 -5.87 -10.69 -3.97
N LEU A 90 -6.78 -11.39 -3.29
CA LEU A 90 -6.90 -12.86 -3.38
C LEU A 90 -7.30 -13.32 -4.79
N SER A 91 -8.18 -12.56 -5.45
CA SER A 91 -8.57 -12.84 -6.83
C SER A 91 -7.38 -12.68 -7.79
N LEU A 92 -6.52 -11.67 -7.56
CA LEU A 92 -5.34 -11.42 -8.38
C LEU A 92 -4.32 -12.57 -8.30
N ILE A 93 -4.16 -13.15 -7.12
CA ILE A 93 -3.28 -14.31 -6.89
C ILE A 93 -3.73 -15.53 -7.73
N ALA A 94 -5.03 -15.79 -7.79
CA ALA A 94 -5.58 -16.93 -8.52
C ALA A 94 -5.72 -16.69 -10.04
N LEU A 95 -5.49 -15.46 -10.50
CA LEU A 95 -5.79 -15.02 -11.87
C LEU A 95 -5.03 -15.83 -12.94
N PRO A 96 -5.62 -16.12 -14.11
CA PRO A 96 -4.90 -16.76 -15.20
C PRO A 96 -3.66 -15.95 -15.62
N ARG A 97 -2.57 -16.63 -15.99
CA ARG A 97 -1.27 -16.00 -16.30
C ARG A 97 -1.34 -14.86 -17.32
N LEU A 98 -2.22 -14.96 -18.31
CA LEU A 98 -2.40 -13.90 -19.32
C LEU A 98 -2.92 -12.60 -18.69
N LEU A 99 -3.91 -12.72 -17.81
CA LEU A 99 -4.49 -11.58 -17.09
C LEU A 99 -3.53 -11.10 -16.00
N GLN A 100 -2.80 -11.98 -15.31
CA GLN A 100 -1.76 -11.57 -14.35
C GLN A 100 -0.72 -10.66 -15.00
N LYS A 101 -0.27 -10.97 -16.23
CA LYS A 101 0.67 -10.13 -16.98
C LYS A 101 0.13 -8.72 -17.26
N LEU A 102 -1.18 -8.56 -17.40
CA LEU A 102 -1.79 -7.23 -17.57
C LEU A 102 -1.57 -6.37 -16.31
N PHE A 103 -1.64 -6.99 -15.12
CA PHE A 103 -1.41 -6.34 -13.83
C PHE A 103 0.09 -6.29 -13.44
N ASP A 104 0.96 -7.09 -14.05
CA ASP A 104 2.43 -7.04 -13.86
C ASP A 104 3.16 -6.20 -14.94
N ASN A 105 2.57 -5.06 -15.28
CA ASN A 105 3.17 -4.15 -16.24
C ASN A 105 4.19 -3.20 -15.58
N ARG A 106 4.96 -2.46 -16.39
CA ARG A 106 5.99 -1.54 -15.90
C ARG A 106 5.42 -0.43 -15.01
N LEU A 107 4.21 0.04 -15.32
CA LEU A 107 3.52 1.07 -14.54
C LEU A 107 3.18 0.55 -13.14
N MET A 108 2.64 -0.66 -13.01
CA MET A 108 2.31 -1.24 -11.71
C MET A 108 3.57 -1.47 -10.87
N ARG A 109 4.67 -1.93 -11.48
CA ARG A 109 5.98 -2.03 -10.78
C ARG A 109 6.53 -0.67 -10.34
N PHE A 110 6.37 0.36 -11.16
CA PHE A 110 6.71 1.74 -10.79
C PHE A 110 5.88 2.22 -9.60
N LEU A 111 4.55 2.06 -9.66
CA LEU A 111 3.63 2.46 -8.59
C LEU A 111 3.90 1.70 -7.29
N ALA A 112 4.17 0.39 -7.38
CA ALA A 112 4.57 -0.42 -6.23
C ALA A 112 5.85 0.12 -5.57
N ALA A 113 6.86 0.48 -6.37
CA ALA A 113 8.13 0.99 -5.87
C ALA A 113 8.01 2.34 -5.14
N ILE A 114 7.08 3.20 -5.53
CA ILE A 114 6.87 4.52 -4.89
C ILE A 114 5.76 4.51 -3.82
N SER A 115 5.03 3.40 -3.70
CA SER A 115 3.78 3.33 -2.92
C SER A 115 3.93 3.79 -1.47
N LEU A 116 5.03 3.40 -0.80
CA LEU A 116 5.30 3.79 0.59
C LEU A 116 5.54 5.30 0.71
N ASN A 117 6.41 5.87 -0.14
CA ASN A 117 6.66 7.31 -0.14
C ASN A 117 5.38 8.09 -0.51
N LEU A 118 4.61 7.60 -1.47
CA LEU A 118 3.34 8.20 -1.84
C LEU A 118 2.38 8.23 -0.65
N TYR A 119 2.26 7.13 0.10
CA TYR A 119 1.46 7.04 1.31
C TYR A 119 1.87 8.08 2.36
N ILE A 120 3.16 8.24 2.62
CA ILE A 120 3.67 9.19 3.63
C ILE A 120 3.42 10.64 3.21
N TRP A 121 3.80 10.98 1.97
CA TRP A 121 3.87 12.39 1.56
C TRP A 121 2.54 12.96 1.07
N HIS A 122 1.63 12.15 0.52
CA HIS A 122 0.45 12.70 -0.16
C HIS A 122 -0.42 13.56 0.78
N GLN A 123 -0.72 13.12 2.02
CA GLN A 123 -1.57 13.89 2.94
C GLN A 123 -0.98 15.27 3.26
N VAL A 124 0.31 15.30 3.61
CA VAL A 124 1.00 16.53 4.02
C VAL A 124 1.06 17.52 2.87
N LEU A 125 1.45 17.04 1.68
CA LEU A 125 1.54 17.88 0.49
C LEU A 125 0.16 18.42 0.09
N CYS A 126 -0.87 17.58 0.05
CA CYS A 126 -2.24 18.00 -0.26
C CYS A 126 -2.70 19.13 0.67
N HIS A 127 -2.48 18.98 1.98
CA HIS A 127 -2.86 20.00 2.95
C HIS A 127 -2.08 21.31 2.76
N GLN A 128 -0.76 21.24 2.53
CA GLN A 128 0.06 22.43 2.26
C GLN A 128 -0.39 23.17 1.00
N MET A 129 -0.67 22.43 -0.08
CA MET A 129 -1.17 23.01 -1.34
C MET A 129 -2.57 23.62 -1.18
N LEU A 130 -3.45 22.96 -0.41
CA LEU A 130 -4.79 23.48 -0.10
C LEU A 130 -4.70 24.86 0.55
N VAL A 131 -3.88 24.99 1.60
CA VAL A 131 -3.72 26.24 2.35
C VAL A 131 -3.00 27.31 1.54
N ALA A 132 -2.02 26.93 0.71
CA ALA A 132 -1.20 27.89 -0.03
C ALA A 132 -1.85 28.43 -1.31
N PHE A 133 -2.59 27.60 -2.04
CA PHE A 133 -2.98 27.92 -3.43
C PHE A 133 -4.49 27.95 -3.69
N PHE A 134 -5.32 27.39 -2.81
CA PHE A 134 -6.75 27.24 -3.09
C PHE A 134 -7.62 28.07 -2.14
N PRO A 135 -8.68 28.72 -2.67
CA PRO A 135 -9.64 29.46 -1.85
C PRO A 135 -10.57 28.52 -1.07
N THR A 136 -11.22 29.06 -0.05
CA THR A 136 -12.21 28.33 0.77
C THR A 136 -13.44 27.86 -0.01
N THR A 137 -13.69 28.43 -1.20
CA THR A 137 -14.76 28.04 -2.13
C THR A 137 -14.47 26.75 -2.91
N LEU A 138 -13.31 26.10 -2.70
CA LEU A 138 -12.92 24.86 -3.36
C LEU A 138 -14.04 23.81 -3.32
N HIS A 139 -14.71 23.62 -2.18
CA HIS A 139 -15.72 22.58 -2.01
C HIS A 139 -17.03 22.82 -2.79
N SER A 140 -17.25 24.04 -3.30
CA SER A 140 -18.43 24.40 -4.11
C SER A 140 -18.16 24.46 -5.61
N ASP A 141 -16.89 24.47 -6.04
CA ASP A 141 -16.49 24.69 -7.43
C ASP A 141 -15.83 23.43 -8.02
N LEU A 142 -16.53 22.77 -8.94
CA LEU A 142 -16.10 21.52 -9.57
C LEU A 142 -14.81 21.69 -10.41
N PRO A 143 -14.66 22.71 -11.28
CA PRO A 143 -13.38 23.03 -11.90
C PRO A 143 -12.22 23.15 -10.91
N LEU A 144 -12.39 23.88 -9.81
CA LEU A 144 -11.34 24.02 -8.79
C LEU A 144 -11.04 22.68 -8.09
N GLN A 145 -12.04 21.85 -7.80
CA GLN A 145 -11.83 20.51 -7.24
C GLN A 145 -11.00 19.62 -8.16
N LYS A 146 -11.27 19.66 -9.47
CA LYS A 146 -10.51 18.90 -10.47
C LYS A 146 -9.07 19.39 -10.54
N ALA A 147 -8.85 20.71 -10.56
CA ALA A 147 -7.52 21.30 -10.56
C ALA A 147 -6.73 20.93 -9.28
N PHE A 148 -7.35 21.07 -8.11
CA PHE A 148 -6.76 20.68 -6.83
C PHE A 148 -6.38 19.19 -6.81
N THR A 149 -7.29 18.33 -7.25
CA THR A 149 -7.07 16.88 -7.28
C THR A 149 -5.92 16.52 -8.21
N LEU A 150 -5.90 17.06 -9.43
CA LEU A 150 -4.87 16.77 -10.42
C LEU A 150 -3.49 17.27 -9.95
N LEU A 151 -3.42 18.50 -9.43
CA LEU A 151 -2.18 19.06 -8.89
C LEU A 151 -1.67 18.21 -7.73
N SER A 152 -2.57 17.88 -6.80
CA SER A 152 -2.24 17.12 -5.59
C SER A 152 -1.64 15.75 -5.91
N TYR A 153 -2.29 14.97 -6.78
CA TYR A 153 -1.76 13.68 -7.21
C TYR A 153 -0.45 13.81 -7.98
N SER A 154 -0.33 14.80 -8.87
CA SER A 154 0.88 15.00 -9.66
C SER A 154 2.09 15.30 -8.76
N VAL A 155 1.95 16.26 -7.85
CA VAL A 155 3.01 16.65 -6.91
C VAL A 155 3.35 15.50 -5.96
N ALA A 156 2.35 14.78 -5.45
CA ALA A 156 2.59 13.64 -4.57
C ALA A 156 3.33 12.49 -5.28
N ILE A 157 2.96 12.16 -6.53
CA ILE A 157 3.64 11.12 -7.33
C ILE A 157 5.08 11.54 -7.65
N LEU A 158 5.29 12.79 -8.08
CA LEU A 158 6.63 13.30 -8.38
C LEU A 158 7.52 13.33 -7.15
N THR A 159 6.98 13.75 -6.00
CA THR A 159 7.73 13.77 -4.74
C THR A 159 8.05 12.36 -4.28
N ALA A 160 7.08 11.44 -4.32
CA ALA A 160 7.29 10.04 -3.97
C ALA A 160 8.38 9.40 -4.84
N ALA A 161 8.34 9.66 -6.15
CA ALA A 161 9.37 9.23 -7.08
C ALA A 161 10.74 9.83 -6.72
N ALA A 162 10.83 11.15 -6.53
CA ALA A 162 12.08 11.83 -6.20
C ALA A 162 12.71 11.28 -4.91
N VAL A 163 11.91 10.99 -3.89
CA VAL A 163 12.40 10.41 -2.63
C VAL A 163 12.81 8.95 -2.82
N THR A 164 12.02 8.12 -3.51
CA THR A 164 12.35 6.71 -3.76
C THR A 164 13.68 6.57 -4.50
N TRP A 165 13.89 7.30 -5.58
CA TRP A 165 15.10 7.16 -6.40
C TRP A 165 16.25 8.05 -5.93
N GLY A 166 15.98 9.22 -5.36
CA GLY A 166 17.00 10.17 -4.91
C GLY A 166 17.54 9.89 -3.51
N VAL A 167 16.77 9.23 -2.65
CA VAL A 167 17.16 9.01 -1.25
C VAL A 167 17.11 7.53 -0.88
N GLU A 168 15.97 6.88 -1.02
CA GLU A 168 15.76 5.53 -0.48
C GLU A 168 16.66 4.49 -1.17
N LYS A 169 16.63 4.41 -2.50
CA LYS A 169 17.48 3.47 -3.26
C LYS A 169 18.98 3.69 -3.06
N PRO A 170 19.53 4.91 -3.16
CA PRO A 170 20.96 5.11 -2.93
C PRO A 170 21.34 4.82 -1.46
N ALA A 171 20.50 5.18 -0.49
CA ALA A 171 20.74 4.85 0.92
C ALA A 171 20.73 3.33 1.16
N ALA A 172 19.78 2.60 0.57
CA ALA A 172 19.71 1.15 0.66
C ALA A 172 20.94 0.46 0.03
N GLN A 173 21.42 0.97 -1.11
CA GLN A 173 22.65 0.48 -1.73
C GLN A 173 23.88 0.77 -0.87
N ALA A 174 24.00 1.98 -0.31
CA ALA A 174 25.09 2.33 0.58
C ALA A 174 25.11 1.46 1.84
N LEU A 175 23.94 1.22 2.44
CA LEU A 175 23.79 0.34 3.59
C LEU A 175 24.18 -1.10 3.27
N HIS A 176 23.73 -1.64 2.13
CA HIS A 176 24.08 -2.99 1.70
C HIS A 176 25.60 -3.16 1.49
N THR A 177 26.25 -2.19 0.84
CA THR A 177 27.71 -2.20 0.67
C THR A 177 28.44 -2.10 2.02
N TRP A 178 27.95 -1.27 2.94
CA TRP A 178 28.50 -1.17 4.29
C TRP A 178 28.37 -2.49 5.07
N MET A 179 27.18 -3.10 5.08
CA MET A 179 26.95 -4.39 5.76
C MET A 179 27.85 -5.51 5.20
N ASN A 180 28.02 -5.57 3.88
CA ASN A 180 28.89 -6.57 3.25
C ASN A 180 30.36 -6.35 3.59
N LYS A 181 30.81 -5.08 3.67
CA LYS A 181 32.16 -4.74 4.09
C LYS A 181 32.40 -5.13 5.55
N THR A 182 31.44 -4.86 6.45
CA THR A 182 31.54 -5.23 7.87
C THR A 182 31.57 -6.74 8.05
N ARG A 183 30.69 -7.49 7.37
CA ARG A 183 30.67 -8.97 7.41
C ARG A 183 31.97 -9.59 6.90
N ARG A 184 32.56 -9.03 5.83
CA ARG A 184 33.86 -9.50 5.32
C ARG A 184 34.97 -9.28 6.35
N ASN A 185 35.01 -8.11 6.98
CA ASN A 185 35.98 -7.78 8.01
C ASN A 185 35.85 -8.68 9.25
N ASP A 186 34.63 -9.13 9.61
CA ASP A 186 34.42 -10.07 10.72
C ASP A 186 34.89 -11.50 10.39
N HIS A 187 34.79 -11.93 9.13
CA HIS A 187 35.36 -13.21 8.68
C HIS A 187 36.89 -13.19 8.51
N GLU A 188 37.46 -12.03 8.22
CA GLU A 188 38.91 -11.83 8.07
C GLU A 188 39.64 -11.55 9.40
N ARG A 189 38.91 -11.37 10.52
CA ARG A 189 39.56 -11.35 11.85
C ARG A 189 40.10 -12.76 12.14
N PRO A 190 41.43 -12.94 12.27
CA PRO A 190 41.95 -14.23 12.68
C PRO A 190 41.45 -14.53 14.11
N GLN A 191 41.19 -15.81 14.40
CA GLN A 191 40.94 -16.32 15.75
C GLN A 191 42.21 -16.22 16.62
N THR A 192 42.85 -15.05 16.66
CA THR A 192 44.01 -14.80 17.51
C THR A 192 43.53 -14.49 18.92
N ALA A 193 44.01 -15.33 19.84
CA ALA A 193 43.93 -15.24 21.30
C ALA A 193 42.68 -15.84 21.97
N LYS A 194 42.63 -17.17 22.05
CA LYS A 194 42.58 -17.81 23.37
C LYS A 194 43.86 -18.60 23.58
N THR A 195 44.75 -17.92 24.31
CA THR A 195 46.08 -18.27 24.76
C THR A 195 46.14 -19.67 25.37
N GLU A 196 47.14 -20.44 24.93
CA GLU A 196 47.62 -21.65 25.57
C GLU A 196 48.07 -21.31 27.00
N LEU A 197 47.55 -22.04 28.00
CA LEU A 197 48.03 -21.98 29.38
C LEU A 197 49.39 -22.70 29.45
N PRO A 198 50.42 -22.12 30.08
CA PRO A 198 51.69 -22.82 30.29
C PRO A 198 51.45 -23.99 31.25
N ALA A 199 51.96 -25.15 30.87
CA ALA A 199 52.00 -26.34 31.71
C ALA A 199 53.13 -26.18 32.73
N ASP A 200 52.75 -26.11 34.00
CA ASP A 200 53.60 -26.41 35.16
C ASP A 200 52.95 -27.58 35.92
#